data_AF-A0A3N1TRT1-F1
#
_entry.id   AF-A0A3N1TRT1-F1
#
_cell.length_a   1.000
_cell.length_b   1.000
_cell.length_c   1.000
_cell.angle_alpha   90.00
_cell.angle_beta   90.00
_cell.angle_gamma   90.00
#
_symmetry.space_group_name_H-M   'P 1'
#
loop_
_entity.id
_entity.type
_entity.pdbx_description
1 polymer ?
#
loop_
_entity_poly.entity_id
_entity_poly.type
_entity_poly.pdbx_seq_one_letter_code
_entity_poly.pdbx_strand_id
1 'polypeptide(L)'
;MGFDAPERTAVRPDSAGLTGVRLHTRMPVTPAWIARHVVPAARSLGEQGAPGVQLRRGWLHGPHFDVLAMDAPGAPGGAVDWQSVAARLDAGPLDAARALTDEVYLDQAREFGRLEAVQPPYLPLRAHGAVEVIAPDDPALRSREPRLDALRHVVGGALARPVLRMIESMAAEPRSGTRRLAEAFAALVDTHFLGPAYGVFSPRSHVEAFLAWAAPTKDMRPVFKERLAKDAAMLRTVVEERLSGEASPAAAEWRTAFAYSSGALESAVAAGTLTLDLLDSVTDGVDRSEMGPPGATTVVPRGEQPDTEFHRTVHGSGAISSPSPFFAAYRLLTNLFYQQLPLLTVSPMQRYYMCFALAETVDEVLGVSWQDRLDAVTGPAVATPEPTGAPR
;
A
#
# COMPACT_ATOMS: atom_id res chain seq x y z
N MET A 1 9.70 -20.70 3.13
CA MET A 1 8.71 -19.78 2.54
C MET A 1 9.00 -18.40 3.10
N GLY A 2 9.57 -17.54 2.27
CA GLY A 2 10.28 -16.33 2.68
C GLY A 2 9.35 -15.16 3.03
N PHE A 3 9.56 -14.50 4.16
CA PHE A 3 9.25 -13.07 4.25
C PHE A 3 10.41 -12.41 3.52
N ASP A 4 10.19 -12.19 2.24
CA ASP A 4 11.22 -11.59 1.41
C ASP A 4 11.65 -10.24 2.01
N ALA A 5 12.93 -9.91 1.82
CA ALA A 5 13.54 -8.64 2.18
C ALA A 5 12.60 -7.46 1.85
N PRO A 6 12.63 -6.33 2.60
CA PRO A 6 11.51 -5.38 2.69
C PRO A 6 10.89 -5.22 1.33
N GLU A 7 9.60 -5.48 1.19
CA GLU A 7 8.87 -5.37 -0.06
C GLU A 7 9.00 -3.93 -0.56
N ARG A 8 10.12 -3.69 -1.25
CA ARG A 8 10.48 -2.45 -1.91
C ARG A 8 9.47 -2.37 -3.01
N THR A 9 8.80 -1.23 -3.06
CA THR A 9 7.59 -0.88 -3.80
C THR A 9 7.71 -1.02 -5.34
N ALA A 10 8.35 -2.07 -5.82
CA ALA A 10 8.53 -2.45 -7.20
C ALA A 10 7.31 -3.25 -7.66
N VAL A 11 6.15 -2.61 -7.60
CA VAL A 11 5.01 -3.05 -8.38
C VAL A 11 4.56 -1.80 -9.10
N ARG A 12 4.89 -1.72 -10.40
CA ARG A 12 4.10 -0.88 -11.29
C ARG A 12 2.64 -1.21 -10.95
N PRO A 13 1.77 -0.23 -10.71
CA PRO A 13 0.39 -0.60 -10.53
C PRO A 13 -0.03 -1.27 -11.84
N ASP A 14 -0.50 -2.49 -11.74
CA ASP A 14 -0.75 -3.40 -12.84
C ASP A 14 -2.27 -3.37 -13.10
N SER A 15 -2.71 -3.13 -14.34
CA SER A 15 -4.12 -2.78 -14.61
C SER A 15 -4.59 -3.17 -16.02
N ALA A 16 -4.32 -4.40 -16.45
CA ALA A 16 -4.77 -4.85 -17.77
C ALA A 16 -6.32 -4.88 -17.83
N GLY A 17 -6.91 -4.19 -18.82
CA GLY A 17 -8.36 -4.08 -18.97
C GLY A 17 -8.97 -2.80 -18.35
N LEU A 18 -8.14 -1.91 -17.80
CA LEU A 18 -8.54 -0.53 -17.53
C LEU A 18 -8.24 0.35 -18.74
N THR A 19 -9.12 1.31 -18.98
CA THR A 19 -8.88 2.43 -19.90
C THR A 19 -8.96 3.73 -19.12
N GLY A 20 -8.45 4.83 -19.68
CA GLY A 20 -8.45 6.08 -18.95
C GLY A 20 -7.79 7.24 -19.62
N VAL A 21 -7.44 8.21 -18.79
CA VAL A 21 -6.71 9.42 -19.17
C VAL A 21 -5.60 9.69 -18.17
N ARG A 22 -4.44 10.12 -18.67
CA ARG A 22 -3.25 10.48 -17.91
C ARG A 22 -3.06 12.00 -17.94
N LEU A 23 -2.99 12.64 -16.79
CA LEU A 23 -2.68 14.07 -16.65
C LEU A 23 -1.25 14.25 -16.15
N HIS A 24 -0.41 14.93 -16.93
CA HIS A 24 0.96 15.27 -16.55
C HIS A 24 1.03 16.62 -15.84
N THR A 25 1.93 16.71 -14.85
CA THR A 25 2.21 17.97 -14.17
C THR A 25 3.70 18.15 -13.89
N ARG A 26 4.19 19.38 -14.07
CA ARG A 26 5.52 19.80 -13.60
C ARG A 26 5.45 20.53 -12.25
N MET A 27 4.27 20.74 -11.69
CA MET A 27 4.10 21.39 -10.40
C MET A 27 4.32 20.39 -9.25
N PRO A 28 4.80 20.84 -8.08
CA PRO A 28 4.86 20.01 -6.89
C PRO A 28 3.48 19.45 -6.53
N VAL A 29 3.39 18.12 -6.47
CA VAL A 29 2.16 17.41 -6.15
C VAL A 29 1.88 17.49 -4.65
N THR A 30 0.71 18.01 -4.29
CA THR A 30 0.20 18.09 -2.91
C THR A 30 -1.22 17.53 -2.84
N PRO A 31 -1.72 17.10 -1.66
CA PRO A 31 -3.12 16.69 -1.53
C PRO A 31 -4.11 17.74 -2.05
N ALA A 32 -3.83 19.03 -1.80
CA ALA A 32 -4.65 20.13 -2.29
C ALA A 32 -4.68 20.24 -3.83
N TRP A 33 -3.55 19.99 -4.48
CA TRP A 33 -3.49 19.94 -5.95
C TRP A 33 -4.30 18.76 -6.49
N ILE A 34 -4.13 17.56 -5.91
CA ILE A 34 -4.85 16.35 -6.35
C ILE A 34 -6.36 16.51 -6.14
N ALA A 35 -6.78 17.00 -4.96
CA ALA A 35 -8.18 17.26 -4.63
C ALA A 35 -8.85 18.24 -5.60
N ARG A 36 -8.10 19.22 -6.11
CA ARG A 36 -8.61 20.23 -7.03
C ARG A 36 -8.64 19.76 -8.49
N HIS A 37 -7.57 19.11 -8.94
CA HIS A 37 -7.34 18.91 -10.37
C HIS A 37 -7.64 17.49 -10.86
N VAL A 38 -7.73 16.51 -9.96
CA VAL A 38 -7.80 15.10 -10.33
C VAL A 38 -9.01 14.39 -9.69
N VAL A 39 -9.25 14.61 -8.40
CA VAL A 39 -10.38 14.00 -7.66
C VAL A 39 -11.75 14.26 -8.31
N PRO A 40 -12.06 15.48 -8.84
CA PRO A 40 -13.38 15.72 -9.43
C PRO A 40 -13.69 14.81 -10.62
N ALA A 41 -12.69 14.47 -11.44
CA ALA A 41 -12.87 13.57 -12.58
C ALA A 41 -13.18 12.14 -12.12
N ALA A 42 -12.39 11.60 -11.18
CA ALA A 42 -12.60 10.26 -10.63
C ALA A 42 -13.96 10.14 -9.90
N ARG A 43 -14.33 11.15 -9.10
CA ARG A 43 -15.65 11.21 -8.44
C ARG A 43 -16.78 11.17 -9.47
N SER A 44 -16.71 12.04 -10.47
CA SER A 44 -17.76 12.16 -11.49
C SER A 44 -17.99 10.83 -12.20
N LEU A 45 -16.94 10.05 -12.47
CA LEU A 45 -17.07 8.72 -13.06
C LEU A 45 -17.78 7.75 -12.11
N GLY A 46 -17.41 7.75 -10.82
CA GLY A 46 -18.08 6.91 -9.82
C GLY A 46 -19.56 7.25 -9.66
N GLU A 47 -19.92 8.53 -9.64
CA GLU A 47 -21.30 9.01 -9.56
C GLU A 47 -22.13 8.66 -10.80
N GLN A 48 -21.49 8.54 -11.96
CA GLN A 48 -22.10 8.09 -13.22
C GLN A 48 -22.20 6.55 -13.30
N GLY A 49 -21.72 5.82 -12.28
CA GLY A 49 -21.76 4.37 -12.24
C GLY A 49 -20.71 3.69 -13.11
N ALA A 50 -19.63 4.39 -13.47
CA ALA A 50 -18.51 3.75 -14.16
C ALA A 50 -17.90 2.66 -13.24
N PRO A 51 -17.73 1.42 -13.72
CA PRO A 51 -17.27 0.34 -12.88
C PRO A 51 -15.75 0.41 -12.65
N GLY A 52 -15.31 0.06 -11.44
CA GLY A 52 -13.89 -0.09 -11.11
C GLY A 52 -13.07 1.18 -11.30
N VAL A 53 -13.64 2.35 -10.99
CA VAL A 53 -12.91 3.63 -11.05
C VAL A 53 -11.69 3.58 -10.15
N GLN A 54 -10.53 3.96 -10.68
CA GLN A 54 -9.27 3.98 -9.97
C GLN A 54 -8.53 5.28 -10.25
N LEU A 55 -7.72 5.68 -9.27
CA LEU A 55 -6.78 6.77 -9.42
C LEU A 55 -5.38 6.24 -9.14
N ARG A 56 -4.42 6.58 -9.99
CA ARG A 56 -3.02 6.19 -9.81
C ARG A 56 -2.11 7.38 -9.95
N ARG A 57 -0.94 7.28 -9.33
CA ARG A 57 0.16 8.22 -9.49
C ARG A 57 1.33 7.51 -10.16
N GLY A 58 1.91 8.15 -11.17
CA GLY A 58 3.13 7.70 -11.82
C GLY A 58 4.22 8.76 -11.83
N TRP A 59 5.42 8.33 -12.25
CA TRP A 59 6.64 9.12 -12.19
C TRP A 59 7.43 9.10 -13.50
N LEU A 60 7.33 8.04 -14.30
CA LEU A 60 8.08 7.94 -15.56
C LEU A 60 7.71 9.10 -16.51
N HIS A 61 8.71 9.80 -17.05
CA HIS A 61 8.56 11.05 -17.81
C HIS A 61 7.91 12.22 -17.05
N GLY A 62 8.04 12.20 -15.72
CA GLY A 62 7.55 13.23 -14.82
C GLY A 62 6.30 12.82 -14.02
N PRO A 63 5.94 13.58 -12.98
CA PRO A 63 4.75 13.32 -12.18
C PRO A 63 3.48 13.33 -13.03
N HIS A 64 2.66 12.29 -12.89
CA HIS A 64 1.38 12.20 -13.58
C HIS A 64 0.34 11.41 -12.78
N PHE A 65 -0.91 11.56 -13.20
CA PHE A 65 -2.05 10.89 -12.60
C PHE A 65 -2.92 10.22 -13.65
N ASP A 66 -3.23 8.96 -13.43
CA ASP A 66 -4.10 8.19 -14.31
C ASP A 66 -5.47 8.09 -13.65
N VAL A 67 -6.50 8.64 -14.31
CA VAL A 67 -7.90 8.41 -13.98
C VAL A 67 -8.38 7.26 -14.84
N LEU A 68 -8.69 6.12 -14.21
CA LEU A 68 -8.98 4.87 -14.88
C LEU A 68 -10.38 4.36 -14.53
N ALA A 69 -10.98 3.59 -15.43
CA ALA A 69 -12.16 2.77 -15.15
C ALA A 69 -12.10 1.47 -15.96
N MET A 70 -12.85 0.45 -15.53
CA MET A 70 -13.00 -0.77 -16.32
C MET A 70 -13.81 -0.47 -17.58
N ASP A 71 -13.32 -0.93 -18.73
CA ASP A 71 -14.12 -0.94 -19.93
C ASP A 71 -15.15 -2.07 -19.82
N ALA A 72 -16.43 -1.71 -19.68
CA ALA A 72 -17.52 -2.65 -19.49
C ALA A 72 -18.70 -2.31 -20.41
N PRO A 73 -18.62 -2.71 -21.69
CA PRO A 73 -19.73 -2.54 -22.64
C PRO A 73 -20.99 -3.21 -22.09
N GLY A 74 -22.02 -2.41 -21.78
CA GLY A 74 -23.30 -2.88 -21.23
C GLY A 74 -23.50 -2.67 -19.72
N ALA A 75 -22.52 -2.10 -19.00
CA ALA A 75 -22.75 -1.62 -17.64
C ALA A 75 -23.79 -0.46 -17.63
N PRO A 76 -24.53 -0.24 -16.52
CA PRO A 76 -25.55 0.82 -16.44
C PRO A 76 -25.05 2.25 -16.77
N GLY A 77 -23.75 2.50 -16.63
CA GLY A 77 -23.09 3.77 -16.98
C GLY A 77 -22.59 3.87 -18.42
N GLY A 78 -22.72 2.82 -19.23
CA GLY A 78 -22.19 2.78 -20.60
C GLY A 78 -20.66 2.82 -20.67
N ALA A 79 -20.14 2.94 -21.89
CA ALA A 79 -18.71 3.18 -22.10
C ALA A 79 -18.34 4.60 -21.65
N VAL A 80 -17.20 4.76 -20.99
CA VAL A 80 -16.72 6.07 -20.55
C VAL A 80 -16.28 6.90 -21.75
N ASP A 81 -16.82 8.12 -21.88
CA ASP A 81 -16.35 9.11 -22.84
C ASP A 81 -15.04 9.76 -22.35
N TRP A 82 -13.92 9.07 -22.62
CA TRP A 82 -12.59 9.54 -22.24
C TRP A 82 -12.19 10.85 -22.91
N GLN A 83 -12.76 11.21 -24.06
CA GLN A 83 -12.49 12.49 -24.71
C GLN A 83 -13.10 13.64 -23.90
N SER A 84 -14.34 13.46 -23.43
CA SER A 84 -15.00 14.42 -22.53
C SER A 84 -14.34 14.51 -21.15
N VAL A 85 -13.81 13.40 -20.61
CA VAL A 85 -13.01 13.43 -19.38
C VAL A 85 -11.70 14.20 -19.62
N ALA A 86 -10.96 13.88 -20.69
CA ALA A 86 -9.71 14.55 -21.05
C ALA A 86 -9.89 16.07 -21.20
N ALA A 87 -10.95 16.51 -21.88
CA ALA A 87 -11.25 17.93 -22.10
C ALA A 87 -11.53 18.72 -20.83
N ARG A 88 -11.91 18.04 -19.73
CA ARG A 88 -12.19 18.65 -18.42
C ARG A 88 -11.01 18.60 -17.45
N LEU A 89 -9.98 17.81 -17.75
CA LEU A 89 -8.79 17.75 -16.91
C LEU A 89 -7.91 18.98 -17.16
N ASP A 90 -7.55 19.65 -16.08
CA ASP A 90 -6.71 20.83 -16.08
C ASP A 90 -5.71 20.70 -14.92
N ALA A 91 -4.40 20.78 -15.23
CA ALA A 91 -3.34 20.75 -14.23
C ALA A 91 -3.17 22.08 -13.47
N GLY A 92 -3.90 23.13 -13.88
CA GLY A 92 -3.80 24.48 -13.38
C GLY A 92 -2.68 25.28 -14.07
N PRO A 93 -2.38 26.50 -13.58
CA PRO A 93 -1.29 27.30 -14.11
C PRO A 93 0.08 26.73 -13.73
N LEU A 94 1.03 26.84 -14.65
CA LEU A 94 2.44 26.55 -14.38
C LEU A 94 3.11 27.74 -13.70
N ASP A 95 3.59 27.54 -12.48
CA ASP A 95 4.51 28.48 -11.81
C ASP A 95 5.95 28.08 -12.14
N ALA A 96 6.60 28.86 -13.00
CA ALA A 96 7.96 28.60 -13.46
C ALA A 96 8.99 28.53 -12.33
N ALA A 97 8.77 29.25 -11.21
CA ALA A 97 9.71 29.23 -10.09
C ALA A 97 9.66 27.92 -9.29
N ARG A 98 8.56 27.16 -9.41
CA ARG A 98 8.33 25.90 -8.69
C ARG A 98 8.29 24.68 -9.61
N ALA A 99 8.29 24.90 -10.92
CA ALA A 99 8.20 23.85 -11.91
C ALA A 99 9.43 22.93 -11.86
N LEU A 100 9.21 21.63 -11.93
CA LEU A 100 10.25 20.65 -12.13
C LEU A 100 10.88 20.84 -13.52
N THR A 101 12.20 20.90 -13.56
CA THR A 101 13.00 20.85 -14.80
C THR A 101 13.55 19.44 -15.00
N ASP A 102 13.94 19.14 -16.24
CA ASP A 102 14.54 17.86 -16.61
C ASP A 102 15.80 17.58 -15.77
N GLU A 103 16.62 18.61 -15.53
CA GLU A 103 17.85 18.53 -14.74
C GLU A 103 17.56 18.20 -13.28
N VAL A 104 16.57 18.87 -12.66
CA VAL A 104 16.20 18.65 -11.26
C VAL A 104 15.58 17.26 -11.06
N TYR A 105 14.83 16.77 -12.06
CA TYR A 105 14.08 15.53 -11.93
C TYR A 105 14.92 14.27 -12.19
N LEU A 106 15.96 14.35 -13.03
CA LEU A 106 16.66 13.17 -13.53
C LEU A 106 17.24 12.28 -12.41
N ASP A 107 17.81 12.87 -11.37
CA ASP A 107 18.40 12.09 -10.27
C ASP A 107 17.34 11.35 -9.45
N GLN A 108 16.18 11.98 -9.24
CA GLN A 108 15.04 11.31 -8.63
C GLN A 108 14.54 10.16 -9.51
N ALA A 109 14.44 10.38 -10.82
CA ALA A 109 13.96 9.35 -11.76
C ALA A 109 14.93 8.17 -11.87
N ARG A 110 16.25 8.42 -11.82
CA ARG A 110 17.27 7.37 -11.76
C ARG A 110 17.12 6.51 -10.53
N GLU A 111 16.87 7.13 -9.38
CA GLU A 111 16.68 6.40 -8.14
C GLU A 111 15.40 5.56 -8.15
N PHE A 112 14.29 6.10 -8.67
CA PHE A 112 13.07 5.32 -8.88
C PHE A 112 13.27 4.17 -9.86
N GLY A 113 13.95 4.42 -10.99
CA GLY A 113 14.26 3.39 -11.98
C GLY A 113 15.09 2.26 -11.41
N ARG A 114 16.10 2.57 -10.58
CA ARG A 114 16.91 1.58 -9.87
C ARG A 114 16.09 0.76 -8.89
N LEU A 115 15.29 1.43 -8.04
CA LEU A 115 14.51 0.76 -6.99
C LEU A 115 13.32 -0.03 -7.53
N GLU A 116 12.75 0.35 -8.66
CA GLU A 116 11.58 -0.30 -9.29
C GLU A 116 11.96 -1.21 -10.47
N ALA A 117 13.25 -1.35 -10.77
CA ALA A 117 13.79 -2.05 -11.93
C ALA A 117 13.14 -1.59 -13.26
N VAL A 118 13.05 -0.27 -13.44
CA VAL A 118 12.58 0.38 -14.67
C VAL A 118 13.77 0.99 -15.40
N GLN A 119 14.00 0.56 -16.64
CA GLN A 119 15.11 1.03 -17.46
C GLN A 119 14.84 2.43 -18.05
N PRO A 120 15.89 3.24 -18.32
CA PRO A 120 15.77 4.49 -19.08
C PRO A 120 15.26 4.25 -20.52
N PRO A 121 14.79 5.29 -21.24
CA PRO A 121 14.88 6.72 -20.91
C PRO A 121 13.82 7.20 -19.92
N TYR A 122 14.23 8.07 -18.97
CA TYR A 122 13.31 8.71 -18.01
C TYR A 122 12.83 10.10 -18.46
N LEU A 123 13.55 10.71 -19.40
CA LEU A 123 13.34 12.05 -19.95
C LEU A 123 13.01 11.95 -21.45
N PRO A 124 12.47 13.00 -22.08
CA PRO A 124 12.12 14.31 -21.51
C PRO A 124 10.94 14.27 -20.55
N LEU A 125 10.81 15.28 -19.69
CA LEU A 125 9.57 15.48 -18.93
C LEU A 125 8.42 15.80 -19.89
N ARG A 126 7.25 15.19 -19.69
CA ARG A 126 6.03 15.60 -20.38
C ARG A 126 5.65 17.04 -20.02
N ALA A 127 4.98 17.72 -20.94
CA ALA A 127 4.53 19.08 -20.71
C ALA A 127 3.50 19.14 -19.57
N HIS A 128 3.52 20.21 -18.78
CA HIS A 128 2.52 20.43 -17.75
C HIS A 128 1.14 20.63 -18.39
N GLY A 129 0.12 19.93 -17.87
CA GLY A 129 -1.22 19.95 -18.44
C GLY A 129 -1.39 19.06 -19.67
N ALA A 130 -0.35 18.33 -20.12
CA ALA A 130 -0.53 17.35 -21.16
C ALA A 130 -1.47 16.23 -20.68
N VAL A 131 -2.46 15.91 -21.50
CA VAL A 131 -3.40 14.81 -21.28
C VAL A 131 -3.21 13.76 -22.36
N GLU A 132 -3.00 12.52 -21.96
CA GLU A 132 -2.88 11.36 -22.84
C GLU A 132 -4.04 10.41 -22.59
N VAL A 133 -4.65 9.85 -23.65
CA VAL A 133 -5.64 8.77 -23.50
C VAL A 133 -4.88 7.46 -23.30
N ILE A 134 -5.31 6.68 -22.32
CA ILE A 134 -4.72 5.39 -21.99
C ILE A 134 -5.54 4.30 -22.69
N ALA A 135 -4.89 3.61 -23.62
CA ALA A 135 -5.46 2.49 -24.35
C ALA A 135 -5.53 1.22 -23.49
N PRO A 136 -6.45 0.26 -23.80
CA PRO A 136 -6.59 -0.99 -23.05
C PRO A 136 -5.31 -1.83 -22.92
N ASP A 137 -4.37 -1.67 -23.85
CA ASP A 137 -3.13 -2.44 -23.97
C ASP A 137 -1.87 -1.59 -23.71
N ASP A 138 -2.03 -0.40 -23.10
CA ASP A 138 -0.91 0.50 -22.78
C ASP A 138 0.20 -0.27 -22.02
N PRO A 139 1.43 -0.34 -22.57
CA PRO A 139 2.56 -1.03 -21.93
C PRO A 139 2.88 -0.52 -20.51
N ALA A 140 2.50 0.73 -20.18
CA ALA A 140 2.66 1.31 -18.85
C ALA A 140 1.67 0.73 -17.82
N LEU A 141 0.53 0.17 -18.27
CA LEU A 141 -0.46 -0.52 -17.43
C LEU A 141 -0.30 -2.05 -17.44
N ARG A 142 0.57 -2.60 -18.29
CA ARG A 142 0.75 -4.04 -18.42
C ARG A 142 1.29 -4.65 -17.13
N SER A 143 0.55 -5.65 -16.66
CA SER A 143 0.87 -6.39 -15.46
C SER A 143 2.08 -7.29 -15.59
N ARG A 144 2.91 -7.37 -14.54
CA ARG A 144 3.95 -8.42 -14.44
C ARG A 144 3.34 -9.79 -14.13
N GLU A 145 2.19 -9.81 -13.47
CA GLU A 145 1.46 -11.02 -13.13
C GLU A 145 -0.03 -10.86 -13.49
N PRO A 146 -0.41 -11.11 -14.75
CA PRO A 146 -1.78 -10.88 -15.23
C PRO A 146 -2.85 -11.69 -14.49
N ARG A 147 -2.49 -12.81 -13.85
CA ARG A 147 -3.44 -13.62 -13.06
C ARG A 147 -4.01 -12.85 -11.86
N LEU A 148 -3.33 -11.81 -11.40
CA LEU A 148 -3.78 -10.98 -10.28
C LEU A 148 -4.66 -9.78 -10.71
N ASP A 149 -4.80 -9.49 -12.00
CA ASP A 149 -5.38 -8.23 -12.47
C ASP A 149 -6.86 -8.08 -12.09
N ALA A 150 -7.65 -9.15 -12.20
CA ALA A 150 -9.05 -9.12 -11.77
C ALA A 150 -9.18 -8.80 -10.27
N LEU A 151 -8.32 -9.38 -9.42
CA LEU A 151 -8.32 -9.13 -7.99
C LEU A 151 -7.88 -7.68 -7.69
N ARG A 152 -6.87 -7.19 -8.40
CA ARG A 152 -6.41 -5.79 -8.30
C ARG A 152 -7.51 -4.81 -8.67
N HIS A 153 -8.32 -5.11 -9.68
CA HIS A 153 -9.45 -4.27 -10.07
C HIS A 153 -10.53 -4.21 -9.00
N VAL A 154 -10.89 -5.36 -8.41
CA VAL A 154 -11.87 -5.45 -7.33
C VAL A 154 -11.41 -4.62 -6.13
N VAL A 155 -10.16 -4.82 -5.69
CA VAL A 155 -9.59 -4.09 -4.54
C VAL A 155 -9.43 -2.61 -4.87
N GLY A 156 -8.86 -2.27 -6.03
CA GLY A 156 -8.68 -0.88 -6.45
C GLY A 156 -9.99 -0.10 -6.51
N GLY A 157 -11.05 -0.71 -7.06
CA GLY A 157 -12.39 -0.12 -7.07
C GLY A 157 -12.98 0.05 -5.67
N ALA A 158 -12.80 -0.93 -4.77
CA ALA A 158 -13.27 -0.84 -3.39
C ALA A 158 -12.53 0.24 -2.59
N LEU A 159 -11.22 0.42 -2.82
CA LEU A 159 -10.40 1.42 -2.15
C LEU A 159 -10.60 2.84 -2.72
N ALA A 160 -11.17 2.99 -3.92
CA ALA A 160 -11.28 4.28 -4.60
C ALA A 160 -11.98 5.34 -3.74
N ARG A 161 -13.14 5.02 -3.15
CA ARG A 161 -13.89 5.97 -2.33
C ARG A 161 -13.12 6.46 -1.10
N PRO A 162 -12.63 5.60 -0.18
CA PRO A 162 -11.89 6.07 0.99
C PRO A 162 -10.58 6.79 0.62
N VAL A 163 -9.92 6.40 -0.47
CA VAL A 163 -8.74 7.12 -0.99
C VAL A 163 -9.10 8.53 -1.41
N LEU A 164 -10.12 8.73 -2.26
CA LEU A 164 -10.55 10.06 -2.71
C LEU A 164 -10.96 10.95 -1.52
N ARG A 165 -11.71 10.40 -0.57
CA ARG A 165 -12.12 11.10 0.66
C ARG A 165 -10.93 11.49 1.53
N MET A 166 -9.92 10.62 1.65
CA MET A 166 -8.71 10.93 2.40
C MET A 166 -7.91 12.08 1.74
N ILE A 167 -7.78 12.09 0.41
CA ILE A 167 -7.12 13.18 -0.34
C ILE A 167 -7.79 14.52 -0.04
N GLU A 168 -9.12 14.58 -0.16
CA GLU A 168 -9.88 15.80 0.10
C GLU A 168 -9.78 16.25 1.54
N SER A 169 -9.81 15.30 2.46
CA SER A 169 -9.74 15.64 3.87
C SER A 169 -8.36 16.12 4.28
N MET A 170 -7.29 15.58 3.67
CA MET A 170 -5.92 16.10 3.82
C MET A 170 -5.74 17.46 3.13
N ALA A 171 -6.47 17.72 2.04
CA ALA A 171 -6.49 19.04 1.41
C ALA A 171 -7.18 20.09 2.29
N ALA A 172 -8.31 19.74 2.92
CA ALA A 172 -9.06 20.63 3.80
C ALA A 172 -8.35 20.86 5.15
N GLU A 173 -7.75 19.81 5.71
CA GLU A 173 -7.08 19.85 7.02
C GLU A 173 -5.72 19.14 6.97
N PRO A 174 -4.66 19.80 6.49
CA PRO A 174 -3.34 19.16 6.27
C PRO A 174 -2.74 18.51 7.53
N ARG A 175 -3.03 19.03 8.72
CA ARG A 175 -2.53 18.51 10.00
C ARG A 175 -3.16 17.18 10.41
N SER A 176 -4.28 16.80 9.79
CA SER A 176 -4.99 15.54 10.10
C SER A 176 -4.37 14.31 9.44
N GLY A 177 -3.40 14.48 8.54
CA GLY A 177 -2.83 13.41 7.72
C GLY A 177 -2.31 12.22 8.53
N THR A 178 -1.59 12.45 9.63
CA THR A 178 -1.08 11.36 10.48
C THR A 178 -2.20 10.55 11.11
N ARG A 179 -3.24 11.19 11.65
CA ARG A 179 -4.40 10.48 12.24
C ARG A 179 -5.13 9.66 11.18
N ARG A 180 -5.43 10.25 10.02
CA ARG A 180 -6.14 9.55 8.92
C ARG A 180 -5.36 8.35 8.40
N LEU A 181 -4.03 8.48 8.32
CA LEU A 181 -3.16 7.39 7.95
C LEU A 181 -3.16 6.29 9.03
N ALA A 182 -3.13 6.64 10.31
CA ALA A 182 -3.23 5.68 11.40
C ALA A 182 -4.58 4.94 11.39
N GLU A 183 -5.69 5.63 11.17
CA GLU A 183 -7.03 5.02 11.04
C GLU A 183 -7.08 4.01 9.89
N ALA A 184 -6.50 4.34 8.72
CA ALA A 184 -6.43 3.43 7.58
C ALA A 184 -5.56 2.20 7.87
N PHE A 185 -4.38 2.38 8.49
CA PHE A 185 -3.52 1.25 8.86
C PHE A 185 -4.15 0.37 9.96
N ALA A 186 -4.83 0.97 10.95
CA ALA A 186 -5.56 0.25 11.98
C ALA A 186 -6.69 -0.59 11.39
N ALA A 187 -7.42 -0.05 10.41
CA ALA A 187 -8.43 -0.81 9.67
C ALA A 187 -7.84 -1.94 8.82
N LEU A 188 -6.65 -1.74 8.23
CA LEU A 188 -5.96 -2.78 7.47
C LEU A 188 -5.54 -3.95 8.37
N VAL A 189 -4.85 -3.69 9.49
CA VAL A 189 -4.36 -4.77 10.36
C VAL A 189 -5.49 -5.61 10.97
N ASP A 190 -6.67 -5.02 11.11
CA ASP A 190 -7.87 -5.71 11.60
C ASP A 190 -8.41 -6.75 10.61
N THR A 191 -8.03 -6.70 9.32
CA THR A 191 -8.39 -7.74 8.34
C THR A 191 -7.64 -9.05 8.53
N HIS A 192 -6.62 -9.08 9.38
CA HIS A 192 -5.94 -10.32 9.69
C HIS A 192 -6.90 -11.29 10.40
N PHE A 193 -6.89 -12.58 10.04
CA PHE A 193 -7.84 -13.57 10.55
C PHE A 193 -7.78 -13.79 12.07
N LEU A 194 -6.64 -13.47 12.72
CA LEU A 194 -6.48 -13.46 14.18
C LEU A 194 -6.75 -12.08 14.82
N GLY A 195 -7.23 -11.12 14.03
CA GLY A 195 -7.47 -9.75 14.45
C GLY A 195 -6.21 -8.87 14.54
N PRO A 196 -6.39 -7.61 14.97
CA PRO A 196 -5.38 -6.56 14.86
C PRO A 196 -4.16 -6.78 15.76
N ALA A 197 -4.32 -7.50 16.87
CA ALA A 197 -3.22 -7.87 17.78
C ALA A 197 -2.10 -8.69 17.09
N TYR A 198 -2.46 -9.43 16.04
CA TYR A 198 -1.55 -10.23 15.22
C TYR A 198 -1.34 -9.63 13.84
N GLY A 199 -2.34 -8.93 13.28
CA GLY A 199 -2.19 -8.22 12.02
C GLY A 199 -1.02 -7.24 12.02
N VAL A 200 -0.71 -6.61 13.18
CA VAL A 200 0.45 -5.73 13.33
C VAL A 200 1.82 -6.41 13.14
N PHE A 201 1.90 -7.74 13.12
CA PHE A 201 3.17 -8.44 12.85
C PHE A 201 3.66 -8.19 11.43
N SER A 202 2.76 -7.99 10.46
CA SER A 202 3.16 -7.68 9.09
C SER A 202 3.74 -6.25 8.94
N PRO A 203 3.09 -5.19 9.48
CA PRO A 203 3.75 -3.89 9.63
C PRO A 203 5.08 -3.94 10.38
N ARG A 204 5.16 -4.71 11.48
CA ARG A 204 6.41 -4.89 12.26
C ARG A 204 7.51 -5.51 11.39
N SER A 205 7.23 -6.62 10.71
CA SER A 205 8.15 -7.24 9.73
C SER A 205 8.61 -6.22 8.69
N HIS A 206 7.66 -5.47 8.11
CA HIS A 206 7.92 -4.52 7.05
C HIS A 206 8.88 -3.40 7.49
N VAL A 207 8.68 -2.82 8.68
CA VAL A 207 9.58 -1.78 9.18
C VAL A 207 10.92 -2.33 9.65
N GLU A 208 10.95 -3.50 10.29
CA GLU A 208 12.21 -4.15 10.69
C GLU A 208 13.10 -4.45 9.48
N ALA A 209 12.50 -4.92 8.40
CA ALA A 209 13.18 -5.17 7.13
C ALA A 209 13.75 -3.87 6.52
N PHE A 210 13.01 -2.76 6.59
CA PHE A 210 13.50 -1.45 6.17
C PHE A 210 14.65 -0.95 7.04
N LEU A 211 14.53 -1.08 8.36
CA LEU A 211 15.57 -0.64 9.30
C LEU A 211 16.88 -1.40 9.07
N ALA A 212 16.80 -2.71 8.79
CA ALA A 212 17.96 -3.51 8.41
C ALA A 212 18.56 -3.06 7.06
N TRP A 213 17.72 -2.74 6.08
CA TRP A 213 18.17 -2.24 4.78
C TRP A 213 18.82 -0.84 4.87
N ALA A 214 18.30 0.04 5.72
CA ALA A 214 18.80 1.41 5.89
C ALA A 214 20.03 1.48 6.82
N ALA A 215 20.22 0.51 7.71
CA ALA A 215 21.31 0.48 8.69
C ALA A 215 22.73 0.76 8.13
N PRO A 216 23.13 0.31 6.93
CA PRO A 216 24.44 0.63 6.35
C PRO A 216 24.69 2.14 6.16
N THR A 217 23.63 2.95 6.07
CA THR A 217 23.74 4.40 5.84
C THR A 217 23.22 5.20 7.03
N LYS A 218 22.12 4.78 7.68
CA LYS A 218 21.55 5.45 8.85
C LYS A 218 20.62 4.54 9.65
N ASP A 219 20.82 4.48 10.96
CA ASP A 219 19.80 3.94 11.88
C ASP A 219 18.66 4.94 12.08
N MET A 220 17.46 4.56 11.65
CA MET A 220 16.25 5.39 11.75
C MET A 220 15.46 5.16 13.04
N ARG A 221 15.79 4.14 13.87
CA ARG A 221 15.04 3.84 15.09
C ARG A 221 14.94 5.01 16.07
N PRO A 222 16.01 5.79 16.36
CA PRO A 222 15.90 6.93 17.27
C PRO A 222 14.92 8.00 16.75
N VAL A 223 14.92 8.24 15.44
CA VAL A 223 14.02 9.20 14.79
C VAL A 223 12.56 8.75 14.91
N PHE A 224 12.29 7.46 14.69
CA PHE A 224 10.95 6.91 14.84
C PHE A 224 10.46 6.92 16.29
N LYS A 225 11.33 6.60 17.26
CA LYS A 225 10.99 6.69 18.69
C LYS A 225 10.67 8.13 19.12
N GLU A 226 11.49 9.10 18.71
CA GLU A 226 11.24 10.52 19.02
C GLU A 226 9.92 11.01 18.42
N ARG A 227 9.61 10.58 17.19
CA ARG A 227 8.36 10.93 16.54
C ARG A 227 7.16 10.25 17.20
N LEU A 228 7.27 8.97 17.55
CA LEU A 228 6.23 8.22 18.26
C LEU A 228 5.88 8.89 19.58
N ALA A 229 6.86 9.34 20.36
CA ALA A 229 6.62 10.06 21.62
C ALA A 229 5.74 11.32 21.44
N LYS A 230 5.80 11.98 20.28
CA LYS A 230 4.97 13.16 19.96
C LYS A 230 3.56 12.78 19.51
N ASP A 231 3.41 11.64 18.83
CA ASP A 231 2.13 11.17 18.29
C ASP A 231 1.39 10.19 19.22
N ALA A 232 2.02 9.74 20.32
CA ALA A 232 1.59 8.62 21.15
C ALA A 232 0.14 8.72 21.63
N ALA A 233 -0.26 9.86 22.20
CA ALA A 233 -1.62 10.05 22.70
C ALA A 233 -2.67 9.86 21.58
N MET A 234 -2.41 10.40 20.39
CA MET A 234 -3.33 10.28 19.26
C MET A 234 -3.37 8.85 18.72
N LEU A 235 -2.21 8.21 18.57
CA LEU A 235 -2.13 6.83 18.08
C LEU A 235 -2.80 5.85 19.04
N ARG A 236 -2.62 6.05 20.36
CA ARG A 236 -3.28 5.29 21.40
C ARG A 236 -4.80 5.36 21.25
N THR A 237 -5.36 6.56 21.09
CA THR A 237 -6.80 6.73 20.85
C THR A 237 -7.26 5.97 19.61
N VAL A 238 -6.54 6.06 18.49
CA VAL A 238 -6.92 5.33 17.25
C VAL A 238 -6.92 3.82 17.46
N VAL A 239 -5.94 3.28 18.18
CA VAL A 239 -5.86 1.84 18.47
C VAL A 239 -6.96 1.41 19.45
N GLU A 240 -7.20 2.17 20.51
CA GLU A 240 -8.26 1.89 21.49
C GLU A 240 -9.66 1.94 20.84
N GLU A 241 -9.95 2.97 20.03
CA GLU A 241 -11.17 3.08 19.22
C GLU A 241 -11.33 1.84 18.33
N ARG A 242 -10.27 1.43 17.61
CA ARG A 242 -10.32 0.24 16.74
C ARG A 242 -10.63 -1.04 17.52
N LEU A 243 -9.99 -1.24 18.66
CA LEU A 243 -10.14 -2.45 19.48
C LEU A 243 -11.51 -2.52 20.16
N SER A 244 -12.11 -1.38 20.52
CA SER A 244 -13.47 -1.31 21.07
C SER A 244 -14.56 -1.45 20.00
N GLY A 245 -14.19 -1.41 18.71
CA GLY A 245 -15.10 -1.43 17.57
C GLY A 245 -15.72 -0.07 17.25
N GLU A 246 -15.30 0.99 17.95
CA GLU A 246 -15.65 2.37 17.65
C GLU A 246 -14.85 2.87 16.43
N ALA A 247 -15.49 3.65 15.55
CA ALA A 247 -14.82 4.18 14.38
C ALA A 247 -15.39 5.54 14.01
N SER A 248 -14.50 6.49 13.71
CA SER A 248 -14.89 7.70 13.00
C SER A 248 -15.53 7.33 11.66
N PRO A 249 -16.41 8.16 11.07
CA PRO A 249 -16.98 7.86 9.75
C PRO A 249 -15.92 7.61 8.67
N ALA A 250 -14.78 8.31 8.73
CA ALA A 250 -13.65 8.09 7.82
C ALA A 250 -12.98 6.72 8.04
N ALA A 251 -12.75 6.32 9.31
CA ALA A 251 -12.23 5.00 9.65
C ALA A 251 -13.21 3.87 9.26
N ALA A 252 -14.51 4.12 9.36
CA ALA A 252 -15.55 3.18 8.95
C ALA A 252 -15.54 2.91 7.43
N GLU A 253 -15.31 3.93 6.60
CA GLU A 253 -15.20 3.73 5.14
C GLU A 253 -14.01 2.84 4.77
N TRP A 254 -12.84 3.03 5.41
CA TRP A 254 -11.70 2.13 5.25
C TRP A 254 -12.03 0.71 5.69
N ARG A 255 -12.66 0.54 6.87
CA ARG A 255 -13.10 -0.76 7.36
C ARG A 255 -14.00 -1.48 6.36
N THR A 256 -15.00 -0.79 5.80
CA THR A 256 -15.92 -1.37 4.82
C THR A 256 -15.19 -1.79 3.54
N ALA A 257 -14.33 -0.92 3.00
CA ALA A 257 -13.57 -1.23 1.79
C ALA A 257 -12.61 -2.41 1.98
N PHE A 258 -11.93 -2.46 3.12
CA PHE A 258 -11.03 -3.56 3.46
C PHE A 258 -11.77 -4.87 3.75
N ALA A 259 -12.92 -4.84 4.43
CA ALA A 259 -13.71 -6.04 4.66
C ALA A 259 -14.23 -6.65 3.34
N TYR A 260 -14.73 -5.81 2.43
CA TYR A 260 -15.14 -6.26 1.10
C TYR A 260 -13.97 -6.85 0.31
N SER A 261 -12.82 -6.17 0.34
CA SER A 261 -11.60 -6.62 -0.34
C SER A 261 -11.10 -7.94 0.24
N SER A 262 -11.03 -8.07 1.57
CA SER A 262 -10.60 -9.31 2.24
C SER A 262 -11.49 -10.48 1.83
N GLY A 263 -12.82 -10.32 1.89
CA GLY A 263 -13.76 -11.38 1.51
C GLY A 263 -13.59 -11.82 0.04
N ALA A 264 -13.38 -10.88 -0.89
CA ALA A 264 -13.12 -11.21 -2.29
C ALA A 264 -11.80 -11.97 -2.47
N LEU A 265 -10.74 -11.56 -1.78
CA LEU A 265 -9.43 -12.22 -1.85
C LEU A 265 -9.42 -13.58 -1.16
N GLU A 266 -10.10 -13.72 -0.01
CA GLU A 266 -10.27 -15.00 0.70
C GLU A 266 -11.07 -16.00 -0.13
N SER A 267 -12.07 -15.52 -0.89
CA SER A 267 -12.78 -16.36 -1.87
C SER A 267 -11.86 -16.86 -2.97
N ALA A 268 -10.93 -16.02 -3.46
CA ALA A 268 -9.91 -16.43 -4.44
C ALA A 268 -8.90 -17.43 -3.85
N VAL A 269 -8.53 -17.28 -2.58
CA VAL A 269 -7.70 -18.27 -1.86
C VAL A 269 -8.45 -19.61 -1.77
N ALA A 270 -9.70 -19.60 -1.36
CA ALA A 270 -10.52 -20.81 -1.25
C ALA A 270 -10.70 -21.52 -2.61
N ALA A 271 -10.74 -20.75 -3.71
CA ALA A 271 -10.80 -21.26 -5.07
C ALA A 271 -9.43 -21.71 -5.63
N GLY A 272 -8.33 -21.48 -4.91
CA GLY A 272 -6.96 -21.79 -5.36
C GLY A 272 -6.43 -20.86 -6.45
N THR A 273 -7.10 -19.74 -6.74
CA THR A 273 -6.67 -18.76 -7.76
C THR A 273 -5.77 -17.67 -7.19
N LEU A 274 -5.73 -17.53 -5.86
CA LEU A 274 -4.75 -16.73 -5.12
C LEU A 274 -3.96 -17.63 -4.16
N THR A 275 -2.64 -17.73 -4.36
CA THR A 275 -1.74 -18.54 -3.52
C THR A 275 -0.51 -17.71 -3.10
N LEU A 276 0.22 -18.18 -2.07
CA LEU A 276 1.48 -17.55 -1.67
C LEU A 276 2.53 -17.65 -2.78
N ASP A 277 2.64 -18.81 -3.44
CA ASP A 277 3.55 -19.01 -4.57
C ASP A 277 3.28 -18.03 -5.72
N LEU A 278 2.00 -17.75 -6.01
CA LEU A 278 1.63 -16.75 -7.02
C LEU A 278 2.07 -15.34 -6.63
N LEU A 279 2.04 -15.00 -5.33
CA LEU A 279 2.50 -13.70 -4.85
C LEU A 279 4.03 -13.62 -4.91
N ASP A 280 4.74 -14.70 -4.58
CA ASP A 280 6.19 -14.74 -4.64
C ASP A 280 6.69 -14.59 -6.08
N SER A 281 5.98 -15.19 -7.06
CA SER A 281 6.35 -15.08 -8.48
C SER A 281 6.30 -13.67 -9.06
N VAL A 282 5.63 -12.71 -8.40
CA VAL A 282 5.60 -11.30 -8.82
C VAL A 282 7.00 -10.66 -8.78
N THR A 283 7.86 -11.15 -7.89
CA THR A 283 9.21 -10.61 -7.68
C THR A 283 10.32 -11.49 -8.25
N ASP A 284 9.95 -12.62 -8.87
CA ASP A 284 10.90 -13.51 -9.54
C ASP A 284 11.61 -12.79 -10.69
N GLY A 285 12.91 -13.04 -10.82
CA GLY A 285 13.73 -12.50 -11.91
C GLY A 285 14.04 -11.00 -11.80
N VAL A 286 13.62 -10.31 -10.73
CA VAL A 286 14.07 -8.95 -10.45
C VAL A 286 15.52 -8.98 -9.99
N ASP A 287 16.42 -8.33 -10.73
CA ASP A 287 17.80 -8.14 -10.30
C ASP A 287 17.84 -7.18 -9.11
N ARG A 288 18.23 -7.72 -7.94
CA ARG A 288 18.29 -6.97 -6.67
C ARG A 288 19.70 -6.48 -6.33
N SER A 289 20.72 -6.78 -7.16
CA SER A 289 22.14 -6.57 -6.84
C SER A 289 22.51 -5.11 -6.57
N GLU A 290 21.81 -4.18 -7.21
CA GLU A 290 22.02 -2.74 -7.05
C GLU A 290 20.91 -2.04 -6.28
N MET A 291 20.11 -2.77 -5.48
CA MET A 291 18.96 -2.20 -4.76
C MET A 291 19.29 -1.75 -3.32
N GLY A 292 20.55 -1.59 -2.94
CA GLY A 292 20.97 -1.09 -1.63
C GLY A 292 20.46 0.33 -1.31
N PRO A 293 20.59 0.80 -0.06
CA PRO A 293 20.10 2.12 0.34
C PRO A 293 20.83 3.26 -0.38
N PRO A 294 20.21 4.46 -0.48
CA PRO A 294 20.88 5.64 -1.01
C PRO A 294 22.23 5.88 -0.32
N GLY A 295 23.31 5.95 -1.09
CA GLY A 295 24.68 6.07 -0.57
C GLY A 295 25.42 4.75 -0.34
N ALA A 296 24.75 3.60 -0.44
CA ALA A 296 25.35 2.27 -0.40
C ALA A 296 24.61 1.29 -1.33
N THR A 297 24.52 1.63 -2.62
CA THR A 297 23.65 0.98 -3.61
C THR A 297 23.92 -0.51 -3.83
N THR A 298 25.14 -1.00 -3.56
CA THR A 298 25.50 -2.42 -3.69
C THR A 298 25.44 -3.19 -2.36
N VAL A 299 25.15 -2.50 -1.24
CA VAL A 299 25.00 -3.14 0.07
C VAL A 299 23.56 -3.60 0.21
N VAL A 300 23.32 -4.83 -0.25
CA VAL A 300 22.00 -5.46 -0.24
C VAL A 300 21.91 -6.49 0.89
N PRO A 301 20.75 -6.61 1.58
CA PRO A 301 20.53 -7.70 2.52
C PRO A 301 20.82 -9.05 1.86
N ARG A 302 21.55 -9.92 2.57
CA ARG A 302 21.89 -11.27 2.11
C ARG A 302 20.98 -12.30 2.78
N GLY A 303 20.67 -13.38 2.06
CA GLY A 303 19.78 -14.44 2.53
C GLY A 303 18.34 -14.28 2.05
N GLU A 304 17.50 -15.29 2.32
CA GLU A 304 16.08 -15.32 1.93
C GLU A 304 15.20 -14.37 2.76
N GLN A 305 15.75 -13.80 3.85
CA GLN A 305 15.02 -13.10 4.89
C GLN A 305 15.86 -11.92 5.41
N PRO A 306 15.24 -10.81 5.84
CA PRO A 306 15.94 -9.80 6.64
C PRO A 306 16.50 -10.42 7.91
N ASP A 307 17.80 -10.25 8.15
CA ASP A 307 18.45 -10.74 9.37
C ASP A 307 18.23 -9.75 10.54
N THR A 308 17.03 -9.76 11.13
CA THR A 308 16.71 -8.97 12.34
C THR A 308 16.23 -9.86 13.47
N GLU A 309 16.27 -9.35 14.70
CA GLU A 309 15.75 -10.07 15.87
C GLU A 309 14.32 -10.54 15.66
N PHE A 310 13.44 -9.64 15.19
CA PHE A 310 12.05 -9.99 14.89
C PHE A 310 11.94 -11.19 13.93
N HIS A 311 12.62 -11.14 12.79
CA HIS A 311 12.54 -12.21 11.79
C HIS A 311 13.15 -13.52 12.29
N ARG A 312 14.28 -13.46 13.02
CA ARG A 312 14.88 -14.66 13.65
C ARG A 312 13.94 -15.29 14.68
N THR A 313 13.28 -14.48 15.51
CA THR A 313 12.34 -14.96 16.54
C THR A 313 11.08 -15.56 15.91
N VAL A 314 10.47 -14.90 14.93
CA VAL A 314 9.29 -15.41 14.22
C VAL A 314 9.62 -16.69 13.43
N HIS A 315 10.80 -16.76 12.83
CA HIS A 315 11.24 -17.98 12.15
C HIS A 315 11.50 -19.12 13.16
N GLY A 316 12.20 -18.81 14.26
CA GLY A 316 12.53 -19.78 15.31
C GLY A 316 11.32 -20.34 16.05
N SER A 317 10.22 -19.60 16.12
CA SER A 317 8.97 -20.08 16.74
C SER A 317 8.19 -21.06 15.87
N GLY A 318 8.54 -21.18 14.58
CA GLY A 318 7.84 -22.04 13.63
C GLY A 318 6.46 -21.54 13.20
N ALA A 319 6.03 -20.36 13.67
CA ALA A 319 4.73 -19.76 13.33
C ALA A 319 4.51 -19.58 11.82
N ILE A 320 5.61 -19.49 11.07
CA ILE A 320 5.62 -19.25 9.62
C ILE A 320 6.08 -20.46 8.82
N SER A 321 6.30 -21.62 9.46
CA SER A 321 6.73 -22.85 8.78
C SER A 321 5.64 -23.42 7.87
N SER A 322 4.37 -23.22 8.25
CA SER A 322 3.18 -23.61 7.49
C SER A 322 2.14 -22.50 7.59
N PRO A 323 2.32 -21.36 6.89
CA PRO A 323 1.40 -20.24 6.99
C PRO A 323 0.01 -20.64 6.50
N SER A 324 -1.03 -20.08 7.11
CA SER A 324 -2.40 -20.21 6.60
C SER A 324 -2.46 -19.74 5.14
N PRO A 325 -3.11 -20.47 4.21
CA PRO A 325 -3.31 -20.00 2.84
C PRO A 325 -3.99 -18.62 2.77
N PHE A 326 -4.84 -18.29 3.75
CA PHE A 326 -5.51 -17.00 3.85
C PHE A 326 -4.55 -15.83 4.12
N PHE A 327 -3.30 -16.10 4.52
CA PHE A 327 -2.26 -15.08 4.58
C PHE A 327 -1.99 -14.46 3.21
N ALA A 328 -2.22 -15.17 2.10
CA ALA A 328 -2.10 -14.62 0.75
C ALA A 328 -3.10 -13.47 0.50
N ALA A 329 -4.34 -13.59 0.98
CA ALA A 329 -5.34 -12.53 0.89
C ALA A 329 -4.88 -11.29 1.66
N TYR A 330 -4.45 -11.47 2.91
CA TYR A 330 -3.97 -10.39 3.76
C TYR A 330 -2.72 -9.69 3.18
N ARG A 331 -1.74 -10.46 2.68
CA ARG A 331 -0.52 -9.95 2.05
C ARG A 331 -0.84 -9.14 0.79
N LEU A 332 -1.68 -9.69 -0.10
CA LEU A 332 -2.06 -8.97 -1.31
C LEU A 332 -2.83 -7.68 -0.98
N LEU A 333 -3.78 -7.71 -0.04
CA LEU A 333 -4.51 -6.52 0.37
C LEU A 333 -3.59 -5.43 0.92
N THR A 334 -2.65 -5.83 1.79
CA THR A 334 -1.63 -4.94 2.36
C THR A 334 -0.81 -4.27 1.27
N ASN A 335 -0.39 -5.04 0.25
CA ASN A 335 0.39 -4.53 -0.87
C ASN A 335 -0.38 -3.56 -1.75
N LEU A 336 -1.63 -3.88 -2.07
CA LEU A 336 -2.48 -3.01 -2.88
C LEU A 336 -2.84 -1.72 -2.16
N PHE A 337 -3.00 -1.76 -0.83
CA PHE A 337 -3.12 -0.55 -0.01
C PHE A 337 -1.83 0.28 -0.03
N TYR A 338 -0.67 -0.36 0.14
CA TYR A 338 0.63 0.33 0.10
C TYR A 338 0.90 1.01 -1.24
N GLN A 339 0.41 0.46 -2.35
CA GLN A 339 0.45 1.11 -3.66
C GLN A 339 -0.39 2.39 -3.76
N GLN A 340 -1.37 2.59 -2.87
CA GLN A 340 -2.16 3.84 -2.82
C GLN A 340 -1.45 4.97 -2.05
N LEU A 341 -0.46 4.66 -1.22
CA LEU A 341 0.20 5.65 -0.36
C LEU A 341 0.88 6.80 -1.14
N PRO A 342 1.57 6.57 -2.27
CA PRO A 342 2.12 7.66 -3.07
C PRO A 342 1.07 8.63 -3.61
N LEU A 343 -0.14 8.14 -3.92
CA LEU A 343 -1.28 8.96 -4.33
C LEU A 343 -1.75 9.87 -3.17
N LEU A 344 -1.72 9.37 -1.94
CA LEU A 344 -1.98 10.15 -0.72
C LEU A 344 -0.83 11.10 -0.35
N THR A 345 0.21 11.21 -1.20
CA THR A 345 1.46 11.95 -0.93
C THR A 345 2.21 11.46 0.31
N VAL A 346 1.96 10.22 0.73
CA VAL A 346 2.67 9.56 1.82
C VAL A 346 3.99 9.03 1.27
N SER A 347 5.09 9.56 1.78
CA SER A 347 6.45 9.10 1.45
C SER A 347 6.72 7.70 2.01
N PRO A 348 7.70 6.96 1.45
CA PRO A 348 8.14 5.69 2.02
C PRO A 348 8.52 5.79 3.49
N MET A 349 9.18 6.89 3.89
CA MET A 349 9.55 7.12 5.30
C MET A 349 8.33 7.22 6.22
N GLN A 350 7.26 7.91 5.77
CA GLN A 350 6.02 8.00 6.54
C GLN A 350 5.30 6.65 6.62
N ARG A 351 5.32 5.83 5.56
CA ARG A 351 4.82 4.45 5.58
C ARG A 351 5.55 3.61 6.63
N TYR A 352 6.88 3.59 6.60
CA TYR A 352 7.68 2.83 7.58
C TYR A 352 7.49 3.34 9.01
N TYR A 353 7.43 4.66 9.20
CA TYR A 353 7.11 5.24 10.50
C TYR A 353 5.73 4.77 10.99
N MET A 354 4.70 4.79 10.14
CA MET A 354 3.36 4.33 10.54
C MET A 354 3.33 2.84 10.89
N CYS A 355 4.05 2.00 10.13
CA CYS A 355 4.23 0.58 10.46
C CYS A 355 4.84 0.39 11.86
N PHE A 356 5.92 1.12 12.16
CA PHE A 356 6.57 1.11 13.47
C PHE A 356 5.63 1.60 14.57
N ALA A 357 5.07 2.79 14.38
CA ALA A 357 4.24 3.46 15.37
C ALA A 357 3.01 2.62 15.74
N LEU A 358 2.33 2.03 14.76
CA LEU A 358 1.16 1.19 15.02
C LEU A 358 1.53 -0.12 15.75
N ALA A 359 2.63 -0.78 15.34
CA ALA A 359 3.07 -2.01 15.99
C ALA A 359 3.45 -1.79 17.46
N GLU A 360 4.20 -0.72 17.77
CA GLU A 360 4.55 -0.35 19.14
C GLU A 360 3.32 0.07 19.95
N THR A 361 2.41 0.85 19.36
CA THR A 361 1.20 1.31 20.07
C THR A 361 0.27 0.14 20.41
N VAL A 362 0.15 -0.87 19.54
CA VAL A 362 -0.66 -2.07 19.85
C VAL A 362 -0.06 -2.85 21.02
N ASP A 363 1.27 -3.00 21.10
CA ASP A 363 1.92 -3.63 22.25
C ASP A 363 1.63 -2.85 23.54
N GLU A 364 1.71 -1.52 23.50
CA GLU A 364 1.44 -0.65 24.64
C GLU A 364 -0.02 -0.73 25.10
N VAL A 365 -0.98 -0.68 24.17
CA VAL A 365 -2.42 -0.71 24.49
C VAL A 365 -2.84 -2.07 25.04
N LEU A 366 -2.31 -3.16 24.49
CA LEU A 366 -2.61 -4.51 24.98
C LEU A 366 -1.87 -4.84 26.28
N GLY A 367 -0.81 -4.10 26.62
CA GLY A 367 0.02 -4.35 27.80
C GLY A 367 0.84 -5.64 27.71
N VAL A 368 0.99 -6.21 26.52
CA VAL A 368 1.74 -7.45 26.27
C VAL A 368 2.67 -7.25 25.06
N SER A 369 3.89 -7.77 25.15
CA SER A 369 4.84 -7.63 24.05
C SER A 369 4.43 -8.50 22.84
N TRP A 370 4.93 -8.17 21.66
CA TRP A 370 4.72 -9.03 20.49
C TRP A 370 5.37 -10.41 20.67
N GLN A 371 6.47 -10.52 21.44
CA GLN A 371 7.09 -11.80 21.78
C GLN A 371 6.13 -12.66 22.59
N ASP A 372 5.54 -12.10 23.65
CA ASP A 372 4.58 -12.85 24.49
C ASP A 372 3.37 -13.32 23.67
N ARG A 373 2.88 -12.48 22.74
CA ARG A 373 1.79 -12.85 21.83
C ARG A 373 2.20 -13.95 20.85
N LEU A 374 3.44 -13.93 20.35
CA LEU A 374 3.95 -14.99 19.47
C LEU A 374 4.07 -16.33 20.23
N ASP A 375 4.58 -16.30 21.46
CA ASP A 375 4.73 -17.48 22.30
C ASP A 375 3.36 -18.09 22.66
N ALA A 376 2.34 -17.25 22.90
CA ALA A 376 0.98 -17.72 23.20
C ALA A 376 0.33 -18.50 22.04
N VAL A 377 0.68 -18.20 20.79
CA VAL A 377 0.14 -18.90 19.60
C VAL A 377 0.96 -20.13 19.23
N THR A 378 2.23 -20.19 19.65
CA THR A 378 3.17 -21.28 19.32
C THR A 378 3.37 -22.28 20.46
N GLY A 379 2.87 -21.99 21.66
CA GLY A 379 2.90 -22.89 22.82
C GLY A 379 2.13 -24.20 22.57
N PRO A 380 2.46 -25.28 23.32
CA PRO A 380 1.77 -26.55 23.20
C PRO A 380 0.27 -26.35 23.47
N ALA A 381 -0.58 -26.79 22.54
CA ALA A 381 -2.02 -26.85 22.77
C ALA A 381 -2.26 -27.51 24.13
N VAL A 382 -2.82 -26.77 25.08
CA VAL A 382 -3.22 -27.33 26.37
C VAL A 382 -4.17 -28.47 26.05
N ALA A 383 -3.70 -29.70 26.27
CA ALA A 383 -4.52 -30.89 26.16
C ALA A 383 -5.75 -30.65 27.02
N THR A 384 -6.89 -30.49 26.38
CA THR A 384 -8.18 -30.57 27.06
C THR A 384 -8.17 -31.86 27.85
N PRO A 385 -8.29 -31.83 29.19
CA PRO A 385 -8.33 -33.06 29.96
C PRO A 385 -9.52 -33.87 29.44
N GLU A 386 -9.24 -35.12 29.05
CA GLU A 386 -10.28 -36.09 28.74
C GLU A 386 -11.33 -36.04 29.86
N PRO A 387 -12.64 -36.00 29.53
CA PRO A 387 -13.67 -36.09 30.55
C PRO A 387 -13.49 -37.42 31.26
N THR A 388 -12.99 -37.36 32.49
CA THR A 388 -12.84 -38.51 33.38
C THR A 388 -14.16 -39.26 33.42
N GLY A 389 -14.12 -40.52 32.99
CA GLY A 389 -15.28 -41.38 32.87
C GLY A 389 -16.12 -41.40 34.14
N ALA A 390 -17.43 -41.36 33.95
CA ALA A 390 -18.39 -41.65 35.00
C ALA A 390 -18.19 -43.12 35.48
N PRO A 391 -18.21 -43.37 36.80
CA PRO A 391 -18.20 -44.72 37.33
C PRO A 391 -19.52 -45.43 36.98
N ARG A 392 -19.39 -46.74 36.75
CA ARG A 392 -20.47 -47.67 36.37
C ARG A 392 -21.63 -47.73 37.36
#